data_AF-J5MRE6-F1
#
_entry.id   AF-J5MRE6-F1
#
_cell.length_a   1.000
_cell.length_b   1.000
_cell.length_c   1.000
_cell.angle_alpha   90.00
_cell.angle_beta   90.00
_cell.angle_gamma   90.00
#
_symmetry.space_group_name_H-M   'P 1'
#
loop_
_entity.id
_entity.type
_entity.pdbx_description
1 polymer ?
#
loop_
_entity_poly.entity_id
_entity_poly.type
_entity_poly.pdbx_seq_one_letter_code
_entity_poly.pdbx_strand_id
1 'polypeptide(L)'
;MFREKGFEATRVDDIAEAANLSPATFYNYFHNKGDILLATLLLEENGVIAAGDRIIKRQIADVEEALNALVGAYYDNSLVYVTKEMWRQAMAMTIQQSSAPFARQYLEIDDRLRIQIAALLRDLQTRGLLKADLDTEQVGAIVFNNINMTFIDYVRSDDRSIADVMEFVKRQNATLTKMIEKTGA
;
A
#
# COMPACT_ATOMS: atom_id res chain seq x y z
N MET A 1 4.75 21.76 -1.06
CA MET A 1 3.51 22.39 -0.55
C MET A 1 2.83 21.62 0.58
N PHE A 2 2.08 20.52 0.35
CA PHE A 2 1.39 19.82 1.46
C PHE A 2 2.33 19.39 2.58
N ARG A 3 3.50 18.84 2.22
CA ARG A 3 4.54 18.46 3.19
C ARG A 3 5.14 19.64 3.96
N GLU A 4 5.17 20.82 3.37
CA GLU A 4 5.84 22.00 3.94
C GLU A 4 4.89 22.84 4.80
N LYS A 5 3.65 23.03 4.32
CA LYS A 5 2.63 23.88 4.96
C LYS A 5 1.59 23.08 5.76
N GLY A 6 1.50 21.77 5.56
CA GLY A 6 0.40 20.93 6.03
C GLY A 6 -0.78 20.90 5.04
N PHE A 7 -1.58 19.85 5.10
CA PHE A 7 -2.71 19.69 4.19
C PHE A 7 -3.77 20.77 4.41
N GLU A 8 -4.08 21.06 5.68
CA GLU A 8 -5.13 22.03 6.02
C GLU A 8 -4.80 23.46 5.62
N ALA A 9 -3.57 23.91 5.88
CA ALA A 9 -3.15 25.27 5.58
C ALA A 9 -2.91 25.53 4.08
N THR A 10 -2.78 24.48 3.26
CA THR A 10 -2.60 24.64 1.82
C THR A 10 -3.92 24.95 1.13
N ARG A 11 -3.97 26.08 0.40
CA ARG A 11 -5.13 26.51 -0.39
C ARG A 11 -5.03 26.03 -1.84
N VAL A 12 -6.18 25.84 -2.48
CA VAL A 12 -6.25 25.53 -3.93
C VAL A 12 -5.61 26.65 -4.75
N ASP A 13 -5.83 27.91 -4.37
CA ASP A 13 -5.25 29.08 -5.03
C ASP A 13 -3.72 29.02 -5.04
N ASP A 14 -3.10 28.71 -3.89
CA ASP A 14 -1.64 28.55 -3.78
C ASP A 14 -1.12 27.43 -4.70
N ILE A 15 -1.87 26.32 -4.83
CA ILE A 15 -1.48 25.20 -5.68
C ILE A 15 -1.58 25.59 -7.16
N ALA A 16 -2.67 26.25 -7.54
CA ALA A 16 -2.88 26.71 -8.91
C ALA A 16 -1.79 27.71 -9.30
N GLU A 17 -1.51 28.69 -8.44
CA GLU A 17 -0.44 29.67 -8.64
C GLU A 17 0.93 29.00 -8.79
N ALA A 18 1.30 28.07 -7.91
CA ALA A 18 2.56 27.33 -8.00
C ALA A 18 2.67 26.50 -9.29
N ALA A 19 1.54 26.04 -9.84
CA ALA A 19 1.49 25.31 -11.11
C ALA A 19 1.42 26.23 -12.34
N ASN A 20 1.44 27.57 -12.18
CA ASN A 20 1.17 28.55 -13.23
C ASN A 20 -0.19 28.34 -13.93
N LEU A 21 -1.20 27.94 -13.16
CA LEU A 21 -2.57 27.71 -13.61
C LEU A 21 -3.54 28.70 -12.94
N SER A 22 -4.69 28.92 -13.57
CA SER A 22 -5.80 29.59 -12.90
C SER A 22 -6.54 28.63 -11.97
N PRO A 23 -7.20 29.09 -10.89
CA PRO A 23 -8.08 28.26 -10.09
C PRO A 23 -9.18 27.59 -10.92
N ALA A 24 -9.70 28.27 -11.95
CA ALA A 24 -10.69 27.67 -12.86
C ALA A 24 -10.11 26.46 -13.61
N THR A 25 -8.85 26.56 -14.07
CA THR A 25 -8.16 25.43 -14.72
C THR A 25 -7.97 24.27 -13.76
N PHE A 26 -7.65 24.53 -12.49
CA PHE A 26 -7.59 23.49 -11.46
C PHE A 26 -8.91 22.72 -11.35
N TYR A 27 -10.03 23.43 -11.25
CA TYR A 27 -11.35 22.82 -11.08
C TYR A 27 -11.84 22.04 -12.29
N ASN A 28 -11.19 22.17 -13.45
CA ASN A 28 -11.44 21.29 -14.61
C ASN A 28 -10.89 19.86 -14.39
N TYR A 29 -9.90 19.69 -13.50
CA TYR A 29 -9.23 18.41 -13.26
C TYR A 29 -9.51 17.84 -11.87
N PHE A 30 -9.70 18.69 -10.86
CA PHE A 30 -9.81 18.29 -9.46
C PHE A 30 -10.97 19.04 -8.78
N HIS A 31 -11.83 18.32 -8.06
CA HIS A 31 -12.95 18.96 -7.35
C HIS A 31 -12.50 19.68 -6.07
N ASN A 32 -11.42 19.19 -5.46
CA ASN A 32 -10.89 19.73 -4.20
C ASN A 32 -9.39 19.40 -4.06
N LYS A 33 -8.71 20.01 -3.09
CA LYS A 33 -7.28 19.78 -2.81
C LYS A 33 -6.95 18.32 -2.42
N GLY A 34 -7.94 17.59 -1.92
CA GLY A 34 -7.82 16.19 -1.59
C GLY A 34 -7.76 15.28 -2.82
N ASP A 35 -8.43 15.63 -3.92
CA ASP A 35 -8.29 14.90 -5.19
C ASP A 35 -6.84 14.92 -5.67
N ILE A 36 -6.12 16.05 -5.48
CA ILE A 36 -4.68 16.14 -5.76
C ILE A 36 -3.86 15.28 -4.82
N LEU A 37 -4.21 15.24 -3.54
CA LEU A 37 -3.53 14.38 -2.59
C LEU A 37 -3.62 12.91 -3.01
N LEU A 38 -4.82 12.43 -3.37
CA LEU A 38 -5.03 11.08 -3.89
C LEU A 38 -4.31 10.86 -5.22
N ALA A 39 -4.36 11.83 -6.15
CA ALA A 39 -3.63 11.76 -7.40
C ALA A 39 -2.10 11.66 -7.20
N THR A 40 -1.57 12.34 -6.19
CA THR A 40 -0.15 12.26 -5.82
C THR A 40 0.21 10.86 -5.33
N LEU A 41 -0.63 10.26 -4.47
CA LEU A 41 -0.45 8.89 -3.99
C LEU A 41 -0.51 7.86 -5.13
N LEU A 42 -1.42 8.05 -6.09
CA LEU A 42 -1.58 7.17 -7.25
C LEU A 42 -0.36 7.16 -8.19
N LEU A 43 0.38 8.27 -8.29
CA LEU A 43 1.58 8.32 -9.13
C LEU A 43 2.69 7.39 -8.64
N GLU A 44 2.81 7.22 -7.32
CA GLU A 44 3.82 6.34 -6.72
C GLU A 44 3.45 4.88 -6.73
N GLU A 45 2.15 4.59 -6.77
CA GLU A 45 1.62 3.25 -6.73
C GLU A 45 2.12 2.37 -7.90
N ASN A 46 2.22 2.94 -9.11
CA ASN A 46 2.78 2.21 -10.24
C ASN A 46 4.20 1.70 -9.94
N GLY A 47 4.96 2.41 -9.12
CA GLY A 47 6.26 1.99 -8.62
C GLY A 47 6.17 0.80 -7.65
N VAL A 48 5.21 0.82 -6.72
CA VAL A 48 5.00 -0.23 -5.72
C VAL A 48 4.58 -1.55 -6.36
N ILE A 49 3.56 -1.52 -7.23
CA ILE A 49 3.10 -2.73 -7.93
C ILE A 49 4.23 -3.29 -8.81
N ALA A 50 4.93 -2.44 -9.56
CA ALA A 50 6.06 -2.88 -10.38
C ALA A 50 7.21 -3.45 -9.52
N ALA A 51 7.43 -2.94 -8.30
CA ALA A 51 8.41 -3.49 -7.38
C ALA A 51 8.01 -4.89 -6.90
N GLY A 52 6.75 -5.10 -6.55
CA GLY A 52 6.24 -6.42 -6.20
C GLY A 52 6.38 -7.43 -7.35
N ASP A 53 6.09 -7.03 -8.59
CA ASP A 53 6.26 -7.89 -9.77
C ASP A 53 7.72 -8.31 -9.96
N ARG A 54 8.67 -7.39 -9.71
CA ARG A 54 10.10 -7.70 -9.76
C ARG A 54 10.49 -8.71 -8.67
N ILE A 55 9.88 -8.62 -7.48
CA ILE A 55 10.14 -9.54 -6.38
C ILE A 55 9.62 -10.94 -6.69
N ILE A 56 8.40 -11.06 -7.19
CA ILE A 56 7.83 -12.35 -7.61
C ILE A 56 8.72 -13.01 -8.68
N LYS A 57 9.18 -12.23 -9.67
CA LYS A 57 10.08 -12.72 -10.73
C LYS A 57 11.44 -13.22 -10.23
N ARG A 58 11.89 -12.84 -9.03
CA ARG A 58 13.14 -13.35 -8.45
C ARG A 58 13.02 -14.81 -7.99
N GLN A 59 11.80 -15.33 -7.83
CA GLN A 59 11.53 -16.71 -7.42
C GLN A 59 12.31 -17.11 -6.15
N ILE A 60 12.27 -16.26 -5.13
CA ILE A 60 12.86 -16.55 -3.82
C ILE A 60 12.27 -17.87 -3.30
N ALA A 61 13.13 -18.79 -2.86
CA ALA A 61 12.75 -20.15 -2.48
C ALA A 61 12.33 -20.27 -1.00
N ASP A 62 12.89 -19.41 -0.15
CA ASP A 62 12.45 -19.28 1.23
C ASP A 62 11.10 -18.53 1.27
N VAL A 63 10.08 -19.17 1.83
CA VAL A 63 8.69 -18.65 1.81
C VAL A 63 8.58 -17.38 2.65
N GLU A 64 9.23 -17.36 3.81
CA GLU A 64 9.25 -16.20 4.71
C GLU A 64 9.98 -15.02 4.08
N GLU A 65 11.15 -15.25 3.49
CA GLU A 65 11.93 -14.24 2.77
C GLU A 65 11.14 -13.68 1.59
N ALA A 66 10.49 -14.55 0.80
CA ALA A 66 9.69 -14.13 -0.35
C ALA A 66 8.52 -13.23 0.06
N LEU A 67 7.79 -13.61 1.12
CA LEU A 67 6.67 -12.84 1.64
C LEU A 67 7.13 -11.52 2.25
N ASN A 68 8.19 -11.54 3.06
CA ASN A 68 8.76 -10.35 3.69
C ASN A 68 9.34 -9.38 2.66
N ALA A 69 9.94 -9.87 1.58
CA ALA A 69 10.43 -9.03 0.50
C ALA A 69 9.27 -8.29 -0.19
N LEU A 70 8.19 -9.00 -0.52
CA LEU A 70 7.03 -8.39 -1.17
C LEU A 70 6.36 -7.35 -0.28
N VAL A 71 6.07 -7.71 0.97
CA VAL A 71 5.43 -6.80 1.94
C VAL A 71 6.34 -5.61 2.28
N GLY A 72 7.65 -5.82 2.39
CA GLY A 72 8.62 -4.74 2.59
C GLY A 72 8.57 -3.70 1.47
N ALA A 73 8.44 -4.13 0.22
CA ALA A 73 8.34 -3.23 -0.92
C ALA A 73 7.07 -2.35 -0.90
N TYR A 74 6.01 -2.79 -0.22
CA TYR A 74 4.81 -1.97 -0.02
C TYR A 74 5.05 -0.85 1.01
N TYR A 75 5.93 -1.08 1.99
CA TYR A 75 6.24 -0.11 3.05
C TYR A 75 7.39 0.83 2.71
N ASP A 76 8.39 0.41 1.93
CA ASP A 76 9.62 1.17 1.67
C ASP A 76 9.35 2.58 1.13
N ASN A 77 8.31 2.75 0.30
CA ASN A 77 7.95 4.05 -0.28
C ASN A 77 6.86 4.81 0.48
N SER A 78 6.32 4.22 1.55
CA SER A 78 5.10 4.73 2.19
C SER A 78 5.21 6.16 2.72
N LEU A 79 6.40 6.66 3.10
CA LEU A 79 6.57 8.04 3.59
C LEU A 79 7.57 8.89 2.78
N VAL A 80 7.96 8.46 1.58
CA VAL A 80 9.01 9.15 0.83
C VAL A 80 8.55 10.55 0.42
N TYR A 81 7.32 10.70 -0.06
CA TYR A 81 6.77 12.00 -0.51
C TYR A 81 5.56 12.47 0.28
N VAL A 82 4.93 11.58 1.04
CA VAL A 82 3.76 11.86 1.87
C VAL A 82 4.07 11.67 3.35
N THR A 83 3.42 12.47 4.21
CA THR A 83 3.55 12.37 5.67
C THR A 83 2.45 11.47 6.24
N LYS A 84 2.56 11.07 7.51
CA LYS A 84 1.46 10.37 8.21
C LYS A 84 0.17 11.22 8.22
N GLU A 85 0.26 12.53 8.39
CA GLU A 85 -0.88 13.45 8.30
C GLU A 85 -1.57 13.33 6.94
N MET A 86 -0.79 13.35 5.86
CA MET A 86 -1.31 13.22 4.50
C MET A 86 -1.99 11.86 4.27
N TRP A 87 -1.43 10.76 4.80
CA TRP A 87 -2.11 9.46 4.77
C TRP A 87 -3.44 9.46 5.51
N ARG A 88 -3.51 10.06 6.71
CA ARG A 88 -4.76 10.18 7.48
C ARG A 88 -5.84 10.90 6.66
N GLN A 89 -5.45 11.97 5.98
CA GLN A 89 -6.36 12.75 5.13
C GLN A 89 -6.84 11.93 3.93
N ALA A 90 -5.93 11.26 3.22
CA ALA A 90 -6.27 10.40 2.10
C ALA A 90 -7.22 9.25 2.51
N MET A 91 -6.92 8.57 3.63
CA MET A 91 -7.77 7.51 4.17
C MET A 91 -9.14 8.04 4.63
N ALA A 92 -9.20 9.21 5.26
CA ALA A 92 -10.46 9.81 5.66
C ALA A 92 -11.33 10.14 4.43
N MET A 93 -10.71 10.66 3.36
CA MET A 93 -11.38 10.93 2.10
C MET A 93 -11.94 9.68 1.43
N THR A 94 -11.19 8.59 1.39
CA THR A 94 -11.64 7.34 0.75
C THR A 94 -12.80 6.70 1.51
N ILE A 95 -12.88 6.94 2.83
CA ILE A 95 -14.03 6.54 3.65
C ILE A 95 -15.24 7.44 3.39
N GLN A 96 -15.07 8.76 3.39
CA GLN A 96 -16.17 9.72 3.26
C GLN A 96 -16.73 9.80 1.82
N GLN A 97 -15.88 9.59 0.82
CA GLN A 97 -16.17 9.82 -0.60
C GLN A 97 -15.78 8.61 -1.45
N SER A 98 -16.06 7.39 -0.99
CA SER A 98 -15.63 6.14 -1.64
C SER A 98 -16.05 5.98 -3.11
N SER A 99 -17.09 6.68 -3.56
CA SER A 99 -17.55 6.66 -4.95
C SER A 99 -16.88 7.71 -5.85
N ALA A 100 -16.13 8.66 -5.30
CA ALA A 100 -15.42 9.67 -6.08
C ALA A 100 -14.32 9.02 -6.94
N PRO A 101 -14.03 9.54 -8.15
CA PRO A 101 -13.10 8.91 -9.09
C PRO A 101 -11.72 8.59 -8.50
N PHE A 102 -11.07 9.56 -7.85
CA PHE A 102 -9.76 9.36 -7.23
C PHE A 102 -9.79 8.43 -6.02
N ALA A 103 -10.89 8.43 -5.25
CA ALA A 103 -11.06 7.51 -4.14
C ALA A 103 -11.21 6.06 -4.64
N ARG A 104 -11.98 5.83 -5.71
CA ARG A 104 -12.10 4.50 -6.33
C ARG A 104 -10.76 4.00 -6.86
N GLN A 105 -10.04 4.84 -7.59
CA GLN A 105 -8.70 4.49 -8.08
C GLN A 105 -7.76 4.13 -6.93
N TYR A 106 -7.82 4.88 -5.82
CA TYR A 106 -7.05 4.55 -4.63
C TYR A 106 -7.46 3.20 -4.00
N LEU A 107 -8.74 2.86 -3.99
CA LEU A 107 -9.22 1.58 -3.44
C LEU A 107 -8.91 0.40 -4.38
N GLU A 108 -8.77 0.63 -5.68
CA GLU A 108 -8.34 -0.40 -6.65
C GLU A 108 -6.89 -0.85 -6.38
N ILE A 109 -6.06 0.01 -5.80
CA ILE A 109 -4.69 -0.32 -5.36
C ILE A 109 -4.71 -1.48 -4.36
N ASP A 110 -5.57 -1.38 -3.36
CA ASP A 110 -5.69 -2.36 -2.30
C ASP A 110 -5.99 -3.75 -2.89
N ASP A 111 -6.88 -3.82 -3.88
CA ASP A 111 -7.18 -5.07 -4.58
C ASP A 111 -5.99 -5.58 -5.41
N ARG A 112 -5.24 -4.69 -6.07
CA ARG A 112 -4.02 -5.08 -6.82
C ARG A 112 -2.94 -5.64 -5.90
N LEU A 113 -2.71 -5.03 -4.74
CA LEU A 113 -1.76 -5.52 -3.74
C LEU A 113 -2.19 -6.87 -3.17
N ARG A 114 -3.50 -7.04 -2.91
CA ARG A 114 -4.09 -8.33 -2.50
C ARG A 114 -3.85 -9.42 -3.55
N ILE A 115 -4.17 -9.14 -4.81
CA ILE A 115 -3.96 -10.07 -5.95
C ILE A 115 -2.48 -10.43 -6.06
N GLN A 116 -1.57 -9.46 -5.89
CA GLN A 116 -0.14 -9.69 -6.01
C GLN A 116 0.40 -10.59 -4.88
N ILE A 117 -0.11 -10.46 -3.65
CA ILE A 117 0.21 -11.40 -2.56
C ILE A 117 -0.31 -12.81 -2.90
N ALA A 118 -1.56 -12.93 -3.34
CA ALA A 118 -2.13 -14.22 -3.73
C ALA A 118 -1.33 -14.88 -4.87
N ALA A 119 -0.87 -14.08 -5.84
CA ALA A 119 -0.01 -14.54 -6.93
C ALA A 119 1.35 -15.06 -6.45
N LEU A 120 1.98 -14.38 -5.48
CA LEU A 120 3.22 -14.87 -4.85
C LEU A 120 2.99 -16.22 -4.16
N LEU A 121 1.92 -16.35 -3.37
CA LEU A 121 1.60 -17.59 -2.67
C LEU A 121 1.30 -18.72 -3.66
N ARG A 122 0.59 -18.43 -4.76
CA ARG A 122 0.35 -19.40 -5.84
C ARG A 122 1.66 -19.84 -6.48
N ASP A 123 2.57 -18.93 -6.81
CA ASP A 123 3.88 -19.28 -7.36
C ASP A 123 4.66 -20.21 -6.42
N LEU A 124 4.74 -19.87 -5.12
CA LEU A 124 5.38 -20.72 -4.10
C LEU A 124 4.71 -22.10 -3.99
N GLN A 125 3.38 -22.16 -4.06
CA GLN A 125 2.62 -23.42 -4.06
C GLN A 125 2.91 -24.27 -5.30
N THR A 126 2.94 -23.68 -6.50
CA THR A 126 3.26 -24.42 -7.74
C THR A 126 4.67 -24.97 -7.75
N ARG A 127 5.60 -24.30 -7.05
CA ARG A 127 6.98 -24.77 -6.82
C ARG A 127 7.09 -25.82 -5.70
N GLY A 128 5.98 -26.20 -5.07
CA GLY A 128 5.91 -27.24 -4.05
C GLY A 128 6.39 -26.82 -2.66
N LEU A 129 6.52 -25.51 -2.40
CA LEU A 129 7.01 -24.95 -1.14
C LEU A 129 5.89 -24.76 -0.11
N LEU A 130 4.64 -24.62 -0.57
CA LEU A 130 3.44 -24.54 0.28
C LEU A 130 2.64 -25.84 0.23
N LYS A 131 1.75 -26.03 1.21
CA LYS A 131 0.76 -27.12 1.21
C LYS A 131 -0.08 -27.10 -0.08
N ALA A 132 -0.31 -28.27 -0.66
CA ALA A 132 -0.99 -28.41 -1.96
C ALA A 132 -2.48 -28.06 -1.93
N ASP A 133 -3.11 -28.16 -0.76
CA ASP A 133 -4.52 -27.84 -0.51
C ASP A 133 -4.74 -26.41 0.01
N LEU A 134 -3.68 -25.61 0.09
CA LEU A 134 -3.78 -24.22 0.54
C LEU A 134 -4.59 -23.38 -0.46
N ASP A 135 -5.62 -22.70 0.03
CA ASP A 135 -6.32 -21.67 -0.75
C ASP A 135 -5.48 -20.37 -0.75
N THR A 136 -4.67 -20.21 -1.79
CA THR A 136 -3.73 -19.09 -1.92
C THR A 136 -4.40 -17.73 -2.11
N GLU A 137 -5.63 -17.70 -2.64
CA GLU A 137 -6.41 -16.46 -2.77
C GLU A 137 -6.90 -15.98 -1.41
N GLN A 138 -7.49 -16.88 -0.61
CA GLN A 138 -8.02 -16.53 0.70
C GLN A 138 -6.91 -16.22 1.70
N VAL A 139 -5.80 -16.98 1.67
CA VAL A 139 -4.64 -16.67 2.51
C VAL A 139 -3.99 -15.35 2.09
N GLY A 140 -3.89 -15.08 0.78
CA GLY A 140 -3.41 -13.80 0.28
C GLY A 140 -4.26 -12.62 0.76
N ALA A 141 -5.59 -12.78 0.77
CA ALA A 141 -6.51 -11.77 1.31
C ALA A 141 -6.33 -11.54 2.82
N ILE A 142 -6.12 -12.61 3.61
CA ILE A 142 -5.86 -12.50 5.05
C ILE A 142 -4.55 -11.73 5.30
N VAL A 143 -3.49 -12.05 4.57
CA VAL A 143 -2.21 -11.34 4.65
C VAL A 143 -2.41 -9.87 4.31
N PHE A 144 -3.06 -9.57 3.18
CA PHE A 144 -3.31 -8.20 2.77
C PHE A 144 -4.07 -7.40 3.84
N ASN A 145 -5.16 -7.95 4.38
CA ASN A 145 -5.95 -7.29 5.41
C ASN A 145 -5.12 -7.01 6.67
N ASN A 146 -4.26 -7.94 7.07
CA ASN A 146 -3.36 -7.77 8.20
C ASN A 146 -2.35 -6.64 7.97
N ILE A 147 -1.66 -6.62 6.83
CA ILE A 147 -0.64 -5.59 6.55
C ILE A 147 -1.27 -4.20 6.35
N ASN A 148 -2.45 -4.14 5.74
CA ASN A 148 -3.18 -2.88 5.54
C ASN A 148 -3.66 -2.31 6.89
N MET A 149 -4.25 -3.15 7.75
CA MET A 149 -4.66 -2.71 9.08
C MET A 149 -3.46 -2.27 9.93
N THR A 150 -2.34 -3.00 9.85
CA THR A 150 -1.11 -2.61 10.55
C THR A 150 -0.57 -1.27 10.04
N PHE A 151 -0.69 -1.00 8.73
CA PHE A 151 -0.34 0.30 8.16
C PHE A 151 -1.25 1.43 8.63
N ILE A 152 -2.56 1.19 8.70
CA ILE A 152 -3.53 2.15 9.24
C ILE A 152 -3.19 2.49 10.70
N ASP A 153 -2.85 1.50 11.51
CA ASP A 153 -2.44 1.72 12.91
C ASP A 153 -1.13 2.51 13.01
N TYR A 154 -0.18 2.23 12.13
CA TYR A 154 1.07 3.00 12.00
C TYR A 154 0.80 4.47 11.67
N VAL A 155 -0.06 4.71 10.67
CA VAL A 155 -0.44 6.05 10.25
C VAL A 155 -1.16 6.77 11.38
N ARG A 156 -1.97 6.09 12.19
CA ARG A 156 -2.69 6.68 13.35
C ARG A 156 -1.77 7.03 14.53
N SER A 157 -0.66 6.33 14.69
CA SER A 157 0.31 6.54 15.77
C SER A 157 1.35 7.61 15.40
N ASP A 158 1.69 8.49 16.34
CA ASP A 158 2.78 9.47 16.15
C ASP A 158 4.14 8.93 16.63
N ASP A 159 4.14 7.93 17.51
CA ASP A 159 5.30 7.39 18.22
C ASP A 159 5.96 6.18 17.54
N ARG A 160 5.24 5.43 16.70
CA ARG A 160 5.79 4.25 16.02
C ARG A 160 6.59 4.62 14.77
N SER A 161 7.72 3.96 14.57
CA SER A 161 8.50 4.03 13.34
C SER A 161 8.01 2.98 12.31
N ILE A 162 8.32 3.19 11.03
CA ILE A 162 8.01 2.19 9.99
C ILE A 162 8.83 0.91 10.21
N ALA A 163 10.02 1.02 10.82
CA ALA A 163 10.84 -0.13 11.17
C ALA A 163 10.13 -1.03 12.20
N ASP A 164 9.47 -0.45 13.21
CA ASP A 164 8.70 -1.21 14.21
C ASP A 164 7.54 -1.97 13.57
N VAL A 165 6.91 -1.38 12.56
CA VAL A 165 5.82 -1.99 11.79
C VAL A 165 6.33 -3.15 10.97
N MET A 166 7.40 -2.96 10.20
CA MET A 166 8.01 -4.03 9.40
C MET A 166 8.45 -5.19 10.28
N GLU A 167 9.03 -4.90 11.44
CA GLU A 167 9.48 -5.91 12.40
C GLU A 167 8.30 -6.66 13.05
N PHE A 168 7.20 -5.96 13.34
CA PHE A 168 5.97 -6.61 13.79
C PHE A 168 5.36 -7.53 12.73
N VAL A 169 5.26 -7.06 11.49
CA VAL A 169 4.72 -7.82 10.36
C VAL A 169 5.61 -9.02 10.03
N LYS A 170 6.93 -8.88 10.08
CA LYS A 170 7.88 -10.01 9.92
C LYS A 170 7.61 -11.14 10.91
N ARG A 171 7.35 -10.84 12.19
CA ARG A 171 7.00 -11.86 13.20
C ARG A 171 5.67 -12.54 12.91
N GLN A 172 4.68 -11.79 12.41
CA GLN A 172 3.39 -12.35 12.00
C GLN A 172 3.57 -13.27 10.78
N ASN A 173 4.33 -12.83 9.78
CA ASN A 173 4.67 -13.62 8.60
C ASN A 173 5.40 -14.92 9.00
N ALA A 174 6.43 -14.85 9.85
CA ALA A 174 7.15 -16.03 10.34
C ALA A 174 6.25 -17.06 11.06
N THR A 175 5.17 -16.60 11.70
CA THR A 175 4.17 -17.48 12.33
C THR A 175 3.28 -18.11 11.26
N LEU A 176 2.79 -17.31 10.32
CA LEU A 176 1.94 -17.75 9.22
C LEU A 176 2.66 -18.76 8.32
N THR A 177 3.90 -18.49 7.91
CA THR A 177 4.66 -19.33 6.97
C THR A 177 4.84 -20.75 7.51
N LYS A 178 5.19 -20.90 8.78
CA LYS A 178 5.24 -22.21 9.46
C LYS A 178 3.92 -23.00 9.37
N MET A 179 2.78 -22.30 9.37
CA MET A 179 1.46 -22.93 9.27
C MET A 179 1.09 -23.32 7.84
N ILE A 180 1.67 -22.70 6.81
CA ILE A 180 1.28 -22.90 5.39
C ILE A 180 2.34 -23.62 4.56
N GLU A 181 3.59 -23.65 5.02
CA GLU A 181 4.68 -24.39 4.39
C GLU A 181 4.37 -25.88 4.34
N LYS A 182 4.89 -26.52 3.30
CA LYS A 182 4.86 -27.97 3.19
C LYS A 182 5.80 -28.55 4.27
N THR A 183 5.23 -29.28 5.23
CA THR A 183 6.04 -30.02 6.19
C THR A 183 6.84 -31.09 5.45
N GLY A 184 8.14 -31.21 5.75
CA GLY A 184 9.01 -32.22 5.14
C GLY A 184 8.38 -33.60 5.19
N ALA A 185 8.47 -34.33 4.07
CA ALA A 185 8.05 -35.72 3.96
C ALA A 185 8.90 -36.63 4.86
#